data_AF-A0A7K3S2E2-F1
#
_entry.id   AF-A0A7K3S2E2-F1
#
_cell.length_a   1.000
_cell.length_b   1.000
_cell.length_c   1.000
_cell.angle_alpha   90.00
_cell.angle_beta   90.00
_cell.angle_gamma   90.00
#
_symmetry.space_group_name_H-M   'P 1'
#
loop_
_entity.id
_entity.type
_entity.pdbx_description
1 polymer ?
#
loop_
_entity_poly.entity_id
_entity_poly.type
_entity_poly.pdbx_seq_one_letter_code
_entity_poly.pdbx_strand_id
1 'polypeptide(L)'
;MHRHPAAKPSEIAELSRCSAVFVPADPARTSMIAFWNPDGSTPCDTPGTVSELTVVEADLRPRTVSALFLPVRDALPVLTRARAAAQASPATAFWGAGALLALQFVARGLLLPGLSPADHDAWRIGPLSAEDLERVRELAASMPPAAHATPVPDATANDGDGDGDGEPLLPEPEHLLRAFLDAVA
;
A
#
# COMPACT_ATOMS: atom_id res chain seq x y z
N MET A 1 -9.47 -6.95 -24.68
CA MET A 1 -8.14 -6.45 -24.28
C MET A 1 -8.35 -5.11 -23.58
N HIS A 2 -8.31 -5.06 -22.25
CA HIS A 2 -8.34 -3.79 -21.53
C HIS A 2 -6.96 -3.14 -21.67
N ARG A 3 -6.88 -2.08 -22.47
CA ARG A 3 -5.65 -1.33 -22.67
C ARG A 3 -5.54 -0.37 -21.50
N HIS A 4 -4.77 -0.73 -20.47
CA HIS A 4 -4.44 0.21 -19.41
C HIS A 4 -3.53 1.28 -20.05
N PRO A 5 -3.99 2.54 -20.20
CA PRO A 5 -3.11 3.59 -20.67
C PRO A 5 -1.96 3.69 -19.67
N ALA A 6 -0.73 3.52 -20.15
CA ALA A 6 0.44 3.69 -19.29
C ALA A 6 0.44 5.12 -18.74
N ALA A 7 0.59 5.27 -17.42
CA ALA A 7 0.72 6.57 -16.78
C ALA A 7 1.80 7.41 -17.48
N LYS A 8 1.51 8.69 -17.70
CA LYS A 8 2.45 9.61 -18.35
C LYS A 8 3.66 9.84 -17.44
N PRO A 9 4.87 10.11 -17.99
CA PRO A 9 6.04 10.42 -17.18
C PRO A 9 5.84 11.55 -16.16
N SER A 10 5.05 12.57 -16.49
CA SER A 10 4.70 13.66 -15.58
C SER A 10 3.84 13.20 -14.41
N GLU A 11 2.84 12.35 -14.66
CA GLU A 11 1.95 11.78 -13.64
C GLU A 11 2.76 10.91 -12.67
N ILE A 12 3.68 10.09 -13.18
CA ILE A 12 4.60 9.29 -12.35
C ILE A 12 5.52 10.17 -11.51
N ALA A 13 6.07 11.23 -12.10
CA ALA A 13 6.98 12.14 -11.40
C ALA A 13 6.27 12.87 -10.25
N GLU A 14 5.00 13.24 -10.43
CA GLU A 14 4.20 13.85 -9.37
C GLU A 14 3.85 12.84 -8.27
N LEU A 15 3.27 11.70 -8.63
CA LEU A 15 2.91 10.65 -7.67
C LEU A 15 4.12 10.10 -6.91
N SER A 16 5.32 10.14 -7.52
CA SER A 16 6.55 9.75 -6.81
C SER A 16 6.84 10.62 -5.59
N ARG A 17 6.45 11.90 -5.63
CA ARG A 17 6.67 12.89 -4.56
C ARG A 17 5.57 12.85 -3.50
N CYS A 18 4.38 12.38 -3.85
CA CYS A 18 3.31 12.12 -2.89
C CYS A 18 3.76 11.07 -1.87
N SER A 19 3.24 11.14 -0.65
CA SER A 19 3.27 10.01 0.28
C SER A 19 2.34 8.90 -0.23
N ALA A 20 2.59 7.66 0.17
CA ALA A 20 1.79 6.52 -0.26
C ALA A 20 1.57 5.51 0.87
N VAL A 21 0.36 4.98 0.97
CA VAL A 21 -0.01 3.90 1.90
C VAL A 21 -0.70 2.77 1.13
N PHE A 22 -0.44 1.53 1.54
CA PHE A 22 -1.20 0.36 1.07
C PHE A 22 -2.49 0.22 1.87
N VAL A 23 -3.60 0.03 1.17
CA VAL A 23 -4.92 -0.18 1.76
C VAL A 23 -5.36 -1.61 1.43
N PRO A 24 -5.25 -2.55 2.39
CA PRO A 24 -5.62 -3.94 2.17
C PRO A 24 -7.11 -4.09 1.89
N ALA A 25 -7.45 -5.04 1.02
CA ALA A 25 -8.82 -5.46 0.76
C ALA A 25 -8.87 -6.99 0.61
N ASP A 26 -10.08 -7.55 0.71
CA ASP A 26 -10.33 -8.96 0.47
C ASP A 26 -11.28 -9.15 -0.73
N PRO A 27 -10.89 -9.89 -1.79
CA PRO A 27 -9.61 -10.58 -1.96
C PRO A 27 -8.44 -9.61 -2.20
N ALA A 28 -7.22 -10.04 -1.87
CA ALA A 28 -6.00 -9.22 -1.94
C ALA A 28 -5.83 -8.44 -3.25
N ARG A 29 -6.18 -9.03 -4.40
CA ARG A 29 -6.14 -8.38 -5.74
C ARG A 29 -6.98 -7.11 -5.89
N THR A 30 -7.89 -6.84 -4.95
CA THR A 30 -8.75 -5.63 -4.92
C THR A 30 -8.18 -4.52 -4.06
N SER A 31 -7.02 -4.75 -3.43
CA SER A 31 -6.33 -3.77 -2.61
C SER A 31 -5.86 -2.57 -3.43
N MET A 32 -5.66 -1.45 -2.74
CA MET A 32 -5.36 -0.16 -3.34
C MET A 32 -4.05 0.43 -2.79
N ILE A 33 -3.46 1.34 -3.54
CA ILE A 33 -2.44 2.28 -3.06
C ILE A 33 -3.08 3.66 -3.05
N ALA A 34 -3.03 4.32 -1.90
CA ALA A 34 -3.51 5.69 -1.73
C ALA A 34 -2.31 6.64 -1.73
N PHE A 35 -2.25 7.53 -2.71
CA PHE A 35 -1.29 8.63 -2.77
C PHE A 35 -1.90 9.89 -2.16
N TRP A 36 -1.13 10.62 -1.36
CA TRP A 36 -1.59 11.87 -0.74
C TRP A 36 -0.43 12.85 -0.55
N ASN A 37 -0.71 14.15 -0.52
CA ASN A 37 0.31 15.16 -0.26
C ASN A 37 0.30 15.58 1.22
N PRO A 38 1.46 15.63 1.89
CA PRO A 38 1.56 16.10 3.28
C PRO A 38 1.00 17.52 3.51
N ASP A 39 1.06 18.37 2.49
CA ASP A 39 0.50 19.73 2.51
C ASP A 39 -1.04 19.76 2.43
N GLY A 40 -1.69 18.62 2.24
CA GLY A 40 -3.15 18.49 2.13
C GLY A 40 -3.73 18.78 0.75
N SER A 41 -2.90 19.11 -0.24
CA SER A 41 -3.36 19.25 -1.62
C SER A 41 -3.75 17.90 -2.23
N THR A 42 -4.78 17.88 -3.09
CA THR A 42 -5.16 16.67 -3.82
C THR A 42 -4.09 16.34 -4.87
N PRO A 43 -3.56 15.10 -4.92
CA PRO A 43 -2.67 14.67 -6.00
C PRO A 43 -3.33 14.81 -7.38
N CYS A 44 -2.54 15.00 -8.45
CA CYS A 44 -3.00 15.26 -9.82
C CYS A 44 -4.23 14.48 -10.29
N ASP A 45 -4.88 15.03 -11.33
CA ASP A 45 -6.03 14.49 -12.08
C ASP A 45 -5.66 13.26 -12.95
N THR A 46 -4.92 12.32 -12.37
CA THR A 46 -4.53 11.03 -12.95
C THR A 46 -5.73 10.08 -12.87
N PRO A 47 -5.93 9.15 -13.83
CA PRO A 47 -6.99 8.16 -13.73
C PRO A 47 -6.91 7.37 -12.41
N GLY A 48 -7.91 7.56 -11.55
CA GLY A 48 -7.99 6.99 -10.20
C GLY A 48 -9.25 7.47 -9.49
N THR A 49 -9.46 7.05 -8.24
CA THR A 49 -10.58 7.54 -7.43
C THR A 49 -10.03 8.47 -6.35
N VAL A 50 -10.47 9.73 -6.34
CA VAL A 50 -10.16 10.64 -5.23
C VAL A 50 -11.17 10.41 -4.11
N SER A 51 -10.67 10.18 -2.90
CA SER A 51 -11.49 10.00 -1.70
C SER A 51 -10.72 10.47 -0.48
N GLU A 52 -11.43 10.67 0.64
CA GLU A 52 -10.81 10.95 1.92
C GLU A 52 -10.06 9.71 2.45
N LEU A 53 -8.92 9.96 3.08
CA LEU A 53 -8.07 8.99 3.77
C LEU A 53 -7.74 9.53 5.16
N THR A 54 -7.92 8.71 6.19
CA THR A 54 -7.43 9.04 7.54
C THR A 54 -5.98 8.59 7.67
N VAL A 55 -5.11 9.50 8.11
CA VAL A 55 -3.71 9.24 8.43
C VAL A 55 -3.41 9.73 9.85
N VAL A 56 -2.52 9.04 10.55
CA VAL A 56 -2.00 9.45 11.85
C VAL A 56 -0.74 10.28 11.60
N GLU A 57 -0.74 11.52 12.10
CA GLU A 57 0.41 12.41 12.01
C GLU A 57 1.48 12.10 13.08
N ALA A 58 2.61 12.78 13.01
CA ALA A 58 3.72 12.56 13.96
C ALA A 58 3.37 12.91 15.41
N ASP A 59 2.32 13.71 15.65
CA ASP A 59 1.79 14.01 16.97
C ASP A 59 0.74 12.99 17.45
N LEU A 60 0.62 11.85 16.74
CA LEU A 60 -0.32 10.75 16.99
C LEU A 60 -1.80 11.12 16.81
N ARG A 61 -2.09 12.25 16.17
CA ARG A 61 -3.48 12.64 15.89
C ARG A 61 -3.94 12.16 14.52
N PRO A 62 -5.17 11.62 14.42
CA PRO A 62 -5.80 11.39 13.13
C PRO A 62 -6.05 12.70 12.38
N ARG A 63 -5.72 12.71 11.09
CA ARG A 63 -6.06 13.76 10.14
C ARG A 63 -6.67 13.14 8.90
N THR A 64 -7.76 13.72 8.44
CA THR A 64 -8.36 13.37 7.16
C THR A 64 -7.71 14.19 6.04
N VAL A 65 -7.26 13.49 4.99
CA VAL A 65 -6.62 14.08 3.81
C VAL A 65 -7.28 13.57 2.53
N SER A 66 -7.26 14.40 1.49
CA SER A 66 -7.66 13.98 0.14
C SER A 66 -6.57 13.09 -0.46
N ALA A 67 -6.93 11.87 -0.87
CA ALA A 67 -6.02 10.89 -1.44
C ALA A 67 -6.51 10.36 -2.79
N LEU A 68 -5.57 10.10 -3.70
CA LEU A 68 -5.80 9.41 -4.96
C LEU A 68 -5.58 7.91 -4.76
N PHE A 69 -6.64 7.12 -4.92
CA PHE A 69 -6.61 5.67 -4.82
C PHE A 69 -6.43 5.04 -6.20
N LEU A 70 -5.38 4.22 -6.33
CA LEU A 70 -5.11 3.39 -7.50
C LEU A 70 -5.16 1.90 -7.12
N PRO A 71 -5.79 1.03 -7.93
CA PRO A 71 -5.64 -0.41 -7.77
C PRO A 71 -4.15 -0.79 -7.82
N VAL A 72 -3.73 -1.77 -7.03
CA VAL A 72 -2.31 -2.19 -6.97
C VAL A 72 -1.72 -2.40 -8.36
N ARG A 73 -2.44 -3.08 -9.25
CA ARG A 73 -2.03 -3.30 -10.65
C ARG A 73 -1.69 -2.02 -11.42
N ASP A 74 -2.44 -0.94 -11.15
CA ASP A 74 -2.32 0.35 -11.83
C ASP A 74 -1.24 1.22 -11.14
N ALA A 75 -1.00 1.00 -9.85
CA ALA A 75 0.07 1.64 -9.08
C ALA A 75 1.47 1.03 -9.36
N LEU A 76 1.58 -0.25 -9.70
CA LEU A 76 2.87 -0.94 -9.91
C LEU A 76 3.83 -0.20 -10.86
N PRO A 77 3.40 0.30 -12.04
CA PRO A 77 4.29 1.07 -12.91
C PRO A 77 4.77 2.39 -12.28
N VAL A 78 3.95 3.03 -11.44
CA VAL A 78 4.33 4.25 -10.73
C VAL A 78 5.38 3.91 -9.66
N LEU A 79 5.07 2.96 -8.78
CA LEU A 79 5.90 2.55 -7.66
C LEU A 79 7.29 2.06 -8.09
N THR A 80 7.35 1.18 -9.09
CA THR A 80 8.63 0.62 -9.58
C THR A 80 9.56 1.68 -10.16
N ARG A 81 9.02 2.74 -10.78
CA ARG A 81 9.82 3.88 -11.26
C ARG A 81 10.16 4.86 -10.14
N ALA A 82 9.22 5.14 -9.24
CA ALA A 82 9.42 6.06 -8.13
C ALA A 82 10.55 5.62 -7.20
N ARG A 83 10.74 4.31 -7.00
CA ARG A 83 11.86 3.74 -6.22
C ARG A 83 13.23 4.33 -6.57
N ALA A 84 13.47 4.63 -7.85
CA ALA A 84 14.75 5.15 -8.34
C ALA A 84 14.77 6.68 -8.49
N ALA A 85 13.66 7.36 -8.19
CA ALA A 85 13.57 8.80 -8.34
C ALA A 85 14.20 9.52 -7.14
N ALA A 86 15.11 10.46 -7.42
CA ALA A 86 15.83 11.22 -6.38
C ALA A 86 14.92 12.06 -5.47
N GLN A 87 13.70 12.37 -5.92
CA GLN A 87 12.73 13.19 -5.21
C GLN A 87 11.53 12.38 -4.71
N ALA A 88 11.62 11.05 -4.72
CA ALA A 88 10.52 10.23 -4.23
C ALA A 88 10.33 10.43 -2.73
N SER A 89 9.07 10.45 -2.29
CA SER A 89 8.79 10.38 -0.86
C SER A 89 9.34 9.07 -0.30
N PRO A 90 9.78 9.03 0.97
CA PRO A 90 10.25 7.79 1.59
C PRO A 90 9.21 6.66 1.53
N ALA A 91 7.94 6.99 1.75
CA ALA A 91 6.84 6.03 1.72
C ALA A 91 6.61 5.44 0.31
N THR A 92 6.61 6.28 -0.72
CA THR A 92 6.47 5.82 -2.10
C THR A 92 7.69 5.02 -2.57
N ALA A 93 8.89 5.43 -2.17
CA ALA A 93 10.11 4.67 -2.44
C ALA A 93 10.08 3.28 -1.78
N PHE A 94 9.59 3.19 -0.55
CA PHE A 94 9.39 1.93 0.17
C PHE A 94 8.43 1.00 -0.57
N TRP A 95 7.23 1.48 -0.95
CA TRP A 95 6.28 0.67 -1.72
C TRP A 95 6.81 0.31 -3.11
N GLY A 96 7.68 1.13 -3.69
CA GLY A 96 8.46 0.79 -4.89
C GLY A 96 9.45 -0.37 -4.69
N ALA A 97 10.10 -0.46 -3.53
CA ALA A 97 10.94 -1.60 -3.17
C ALA A 97 10.10 -2.86 -2.93
N GLY A 98 8.96 -2.74 -2.25
CA GLY A 98 7.99 -3.83 -2.08
C GLY A 98 7.48 -4.36 -3.41
N ALA A 99 7.13 -3.47 -4.34
CA ALA A 99 6.68 -3.83 -5.69
C ALA A 99 7.74 -4.63 -6.45
N LEU A 100 9.00 -4.20 -6.39
CA LEU A 100 10.11 -4.94 -7.01
C LEU A 100 10.29 -6.33 -6.38
N LEU A 101 10.23 -6.42 -5.05
CA LEU A 101 10.36 -7.70 -4.34
C LEU A 101 9.23 -8.68 -4.72
N ALA A 102 7.98 -8.21 -4.74
CA ALA A 102 6.83 -9.00 -5.18
C ALA A 102 7.02 -9.53 -6.61
N LEU A 103 7.41 -8.66 -7.55
CA LEU A 103 7.64 -9.03 -8.94
C LEU A 103 8.78 -10.05 -9.09
N GLN A 104 9.83 -9.99 -8.25
CA GLN A 104 10.90 -11.00 -8.23
C GLN A 104 10.39 -12.36 -7.77
N PHE A 105 9.49 -12.41 -6.78
CA PHE A 105 8.85 -13.66 -6.36
C PHE A 105 7.92 -14.22 -7.45
N VAL A 106 7.11 -13.38 -8.09
CA VAL A 106 6.26 -13.74 -9.24
C VAL A 106 7.11 -14.29 -10.39
N ALA A 107 8.21 -13.62 -10.73
CA ALA A 107 9.12 -14.07 -11.80
C ALA A 107 9.78 -15.42 -11.51
N ARG A 108 9.90 -15.80 -10.23
CA ARG A 108 10.38 -17.11 -9.77
C ARG A 108 9.27 -18.17 -9.69
N GLY A 109 8.02 -17.82 -10.00
CA GLY A 109 6.87 -18.71 -9.92
C GLY A 109 6.42 -19.01 -8.49
N LEU A 110 6.75 -18.16 -7.52
CA LEU A 110 6.35 -18.33 -6.12
C LEU A 110 4.92 -17.84 -5.89
N LEU A 111 3.97 -18.56 -6.47
CA LEU A 111 2.55 -18.27 -6.41
C LEU A 111 1.78 -19.50 -5.95
N LEU A 112 0.99 -19.35 -4.89
CA LEU A 112 0.11 -20.39 -4.37
C LEU A 112 -1.35 -20.02 -4.61
N PRO A 113 -2.13 -20.86 -5.32
CA PRO A 113 -3.58 -20.69 -5.38
C PRO A 113 -4.19 -21.09 -4.03
N GLY A 114 -5.29 -20.44 -3.66
CA GLY A 114 -6.02 -20.72 -2.43
C GLY A 114 -7.31 -19.90 -2.33
N LEU A 115 -7.81 -19.81 -1.10
CA LEU A 115 -8.94 -18.95 -0.75
C LEU A 115 -8.45 -17.81 0.15
N SER A 116 -9.05 -16.64 -0.02
CA SER A 116 -8.91 -15.52 0.88
C SER A 116 -9.77 -15.71 2.15
N PRO A 117 -9.62 -14.90 3.21
CA PRO A 117 -10.44 -15.01 4.41
C PRO A 117 -11.95 -14.96 4.18
N ALA A 118 -12.45 -14.23 3.19
CA ALA A 118 -13.86 -14.22 2.81
C ALA A 118 -14.22 -15.22 1.68
N ASP A 119 -13.46 -16.30 1.54
CA ASP A 119 -13.71 -17.40 0.60
C ASP A 119 -13.69 -17.02 -0.90
N HIS A 120 -12.96 -15.96 -1.25
CA HIS A 120 -12.70 -15.65 -2.66
C HIS A 120 -11.50 -16.44 -3.18
N ASP A 121 -11.55 -16.83 -4.46
CA ASP A 121 -10.38 -17.37 -5.16
C ASP A 121 -9.21 -16.38 -5.06
N ALA A 122 -8.03 -16.83 -4.64
CA ALA A 122 -6.89 -15.95 -4.44
C ALA A 122 -5.57 -16.61 -4.81
N TRP A 123 -4.63 -15.76 -5.24
CA TRP A 123 -3.22 -16.11 -5.33
C TRP A 123 -2.48 -15.37 -4.22
N ARG A 124 -1.48 -16.03 -3.64
CA ARG A 124 -0.59 -15.43 -2.64
C ARG A 124 0.86 -15.75 -2.94
N ILE A 125 1.76 -14.89 -2.52
CA ILE A 125 3.20 -15.12 -2.68
C ILE A 125 3.66 -16.25 -1.77
N GLY A 126 4.20 -17.32 -2.37
CA GLY A 126 4.79 -18.44 -1.64
C GLY A 126 4.97 -19.70 -2.48
N PRO A 127 5.51 -20.78 -1.90
CA PRO A 127 6.13 -20.83 -0.58
C PRO A 127 7.46 -20.02 -0.58
N LEU A 128 7.73 -19.31 0.52
CA LEU A 128 8.97 -18.56 0.67
C LEU A 128 10.04 -19.39 1.39
N SER A 129 11.28 -19.31 0.91
CA SER A 129 12.44 -19.86 1.64
C SER A 129 12.77 -19.02 2.88
N ALA A 130 13.65 -19.53 3.74
CA ALA A 130 14.16 -18.75 4.89
C ALA A 130 14.86 -17.45 4.44
N GLU A 131 15.61 -17.49 3.34
CA GLU A 131 16.26 -16.31 2.77
C GLU A 131 15.24 -15.30 2.23
N ASP A 132 14.17 -15.78 1.59
CA ASP A 132 13.09 -14.91 1.10
C ASP A 132 12.34 -14.24 2.25
N LEU A 133 12.08 -14.97 3.34
CA LEU A 133 11.46 -14.42 4.55
C LEU A 133 12.35 -13.35 5.20
N GLU A 134 13.67 -13.56 5.22
CA GLU A 134 14.58 -12.57 5.77
C GLU A 134 14.56 -11.26 4.98
N ARG A 135 14.55 -11.33 3.64
CA ARG A 135 14.41 -10.14 2.79
C ARG A 135 13.11 -9.38 3.03
N VAL A 136 12.02 -10.10 3.32
CA VAL A 136 10.73 -9.48 3.68
C VAL A 136 10.84 -8.76 5.02
N ARG A 137 11.45 -9.39 6.03
CA ARG A 137 11.65 -8.78 7.36
C ARG A 137 12.57 -7.57 7.31
N GLU A 138 13.69 -7.66 6.60
CA GLU A 138 14.62 -6.55 6.40
C GLU A 138 13.93 -5.35 5.74
N LEU A 139 13.11 -5.61 4.71
CA LEU A 139 12.33 -4.57 4.08
C LEU A 139 11.30 -3.99 5.06
N ALA A 140 10.49 -4.82 5.71
CA ALA A 140 9.48 -4.39 6.68
C ALA A 140 10.06 -3.53 7.82
N ALA A 141 11.22 -3.91 8.36
CA ALA A 141 11.91 -3.15 9.40
C ALA A 141 12.36 -1.74 8.94
N SER A 142 12.47 -1.51 7.63
CA SER A 142 12.79 -0.20 7.04
C SER A 142 11.56 0.66 6.72
N MET A 143 10.34 0.16 6.98
CA MET A 143 9.10 0.82 6.60
C MET A 143 8.98 2.22 7.25
N PRO A 144 8.93 3.30 6.47
CA PRO A 144 8.75 4.64 7.02
C PRO A 144 7.37 4.79 7.69
N PRO A 145 7.23 5.59 8.77
CA PRO A 145 5.93 5.82 9.43
C PRO A 145 4.81 6.22 8.47
N ALA A 146 5.11 7.12 7.52
CA ALA A 146 4.15 7.58 6.52
C ALA A 146 3.64 6.48 5.57
N ALA A 147 4.35 5.34 5.45
CA ALA A 147 3.96 4.22 4.59
C ALA A 147 2.87 3.32 5.20
N HIS A 148 2.62 3.46 6.51
CA HIS A 148 1.63 2.68 7.28
C HIS A 148 0.88 3.58 8.27
N ALA A 149 0.67 4.85 7.91
CA ALA A 149 0.05 5.84 8.78
C ALA A 149 -1.48 5.73 8.86
N THR A 150 -2.13 4.84 8.10
CA THR A 150 -3.59 4.68 8.18
C THR A 150 -3.95 3.77 9.34
N PRO A 151 -4.80 4.23 10.29
CA PRO A 151 -5.16 3.44 11.45
C PRO A 151 -5.96 2.19 11.05
N VAL A 152 -5.77 1.12 11.82
CA VAL A 152 -6.58 -0.10 11.69
C VAL A 152 -8.00 0.22 12.16
N PRO A 153 -9.05 -0.23 11.44
CA PRO A 153 -10.42 -0.08 11.92
C PRO A 153 -10.57 -0.70 13.32
N ASP A 154 -11.07 0.07 14.28
CA ASP A 154 -11.33 -0.45 15.62
C ASP A 154 -12.49 -1.47 15.55
N ALA A 155 -12.18 -2.73 15.82
CA ALA A 155 -13.17 -3.80 15.84
C ALA A 155 -14.19 -3.64 16.98
N THR A 156 -13.87 -2.86 18.02
CA THR A 156 -14.73 -2.63 19.19
C THR A 156 -15.61 -1.38 19.10
N ALA A 157 -15.39 -0.51 18.11
CA ALA A 157 -16.20 0.70 17.91
C ALA A 157 -17.58 0.44 17.27
N ASN A 158 -17.86 -0.80 16.85
CA ASN A 158 -19.16 -1.19 16.28
C ASN A 158 -20.23 -1.51 17.35
N ASP A 159 -19.85 -1.61 18.62
CA ASP A 159 -20.79 -1.68 19.74
C ASP A 159 -20.98 -0.25 20.25
N GLY A 160 -22.14 0.36 19.95
CA GLY A 160 -22.43 1.79 20.03
C GLY A 160 -22.39 2.49 21.40
N ASP A 161 -21.53 2.05 22.32
CA ASP A 161 -21.24 2.62 23.64
C ASP A 161 -19.74 2.90 23.88
N GLY A 162 -18.88 2.71 22.87
CA GLY A 162 -17.44 2.97 22.98
C GLY A 162 -17.10 4.46 22.94
N ASP A 163 -16.74 5.04 24.08
CA ASP A 163 -16.05 6.32 24.16
C ASP A 163 -14.80 6.23 23.24
N GLY A 164 -14.76 7.05 22.18
CA GLY A 164 -13.77 7.00 21.11
C GLY A 164 -12.38 7.51 21.52
N ASP A 165 -11.93 7.13 22.72
CA ASP A 165 -10.79 7.68 23.46
C ASP A 165 -9.55 6.75 23.41
N GLY A 166 -9.61 5.68 22.58
CA GLY A 166 -8.48 4.79 22.35
C GLY A 166 -7.42 5.40 21.44
N GLU A 167 -6.14 5.26 21.79
CA GLU A 167 -5.04 5.64 20.90
C GLU A 167 -5.12 4.86 19.56
N PRO A 168 -4.99 5.54 18.40
CA PRO A 168 -5.12 4.88 17.11
C PRO A 168 -4.03 3.83 16.92
N LEU A 169 -4.44 2.59 16.65
CA LEU A 169 -3.52 1.50 16.34
C LEU A 169 -3.11 1.53 14.86
N LEU A 170 -1.82 1.45 14.59
CA LEU A 170 -1.26 1.35 13.25
C LEU A 170 -1.00 -0.12 12.84
N PRO A 171 -1.04 -0.44 11.53
CA PRO A 171 -0.73 -1.79 11.05
C PRO A 171 0.70 -2.21 11.39
N GLU A 172 0.87 -3.50 11.71
CA GLU A 172 2.20 -4.09 11.87
C GLU A 172 2.91 -4.15 10.50
N PRO A 173 4.14 -3.61 10.36
CA PRO A 173 4.82 -3.48 9.07
C PRO A 173 5.02 -4.78 8.28
N GLU A 174 5.42 -5.88 8.92
CA GLU A 174 5.66 -7.15 8.22
C GLU A 174 4.34 -7.72 7.67
N HIS A 175 3.27 -7.68 8.46
CA HIS A 175 1.94 -8.09 8.05
C HIS A 175 1.41 -7.24 6.89
N LEU A 176 1.56 -5.91 6.97
CA LEU A 176 1.10 -5.01 5.91
C LEU A 176 1.88 -5.22 4.61
N LEU A 177 3.21 -5.39 4.70
CA LEU A 177 4.03 -5.73 3.55
C LEU A 177 3.64 -7.07 2.95
N ARG A 178 3.40 -8.10 3.76
CA ARG A 178 2.93 -9.42 3.29
C ARG A 178 1.61 -9.32 2.52
N ALA A 179 0.66 -8.55 3.04
CA ALA A 179 -0.62 -8.32 2.36
C ALA A 179 -0.43 -7.60 1.01
N PHE A 180 0.48 -6.63 0.93
CA PHE A 180 0.83 -5.99 -0.35
C PHE A 180 1.47 -6.97 -1.34
N LEU A 181 2.39 -7.82 -0.89
CA LEU A 181 3.00 -8.84 -1.76
C LEU A 181 1.93 -9.77 -2.35
N ASP A 182 0.97 -10.20 -1.53
CA ASP A 182 -0.15 -11.04 -1.96
C ASP A 182 -1.12 -10.30 -2.90
N ALA A 183 -1.26 -8.97 -2.77
CA ALA A 183 -2.06 -8.16 -3.70
C ALA A 183 -1.43 -8.02 -5.12
N VAL A 184 -0.13 -8.29 -5.25
CA VAL A 184 0.61 -8.30 -6.53
C VAL A 184 0.60 -9.70 -7.21
N ALA A 185 0.24 -10.74 -6.45
CA ALA A 185 0.25 -12.14 -6.88
C ALA A 185 -0.78 -12.49 -7.98
#